data_AF-A0AAJ6AIV4-F1
#
_entry.id   AF-A0AAJ6AIV4-F1
#
_cell.length_a   1.000
_cell.length_b   1.000
_cell.length_c   1.000
_cell.angle_alpha   90.00
_cell.angle_beta   90.00
_cell.angle_gamma   90.00
#
_symmetry.space_group_name_H-M   'P 1'
#
loop_
_entity.id
_entity.type
_entity.pdbx_description
1 polymer ?
#
loop_
_entity_poly.entity_id
_entity_poly.type
_entity_poly.pdbx_seq_one_letter_code
_entity_poly.pdbx_strand_id
1 'polypeptide(L)'
;MRLHESIETALVILPDKRWHSRAHGKVTPHTGIEVATTPHKPKVVAAVTSVMDIFGVKDARVELSFTGFIPVSRGLGSSTTDMISALRCVGHALDLRIGAAEIARICHEVEGATDPTMFSTPEKLLFASRKSTTLRRFSGVLPDFVVATFDASETMGAVETEEVVFDDAAHHVQRFENAVRKYEKALKTRNTDAPFPAFTRAQPAMPSTFGAYLANVGVSVALIGRQVAAMERYFDSRPLGACAGYGTSIPIDPEITAHLLGYTQGPLGSIAAVADRSAASLVLGQLAELSTLYSRVAADLQFWSSGAVGLVYFPDNLVGQSSIMPQKRNAFVLENIKARCASIIAAHMESLVSMKSAPYTNTIEVSSEAISGFSAAVEGYRGIATLVDWHLDGAVPQVDIARQVMRDGVAFREAYNSVRTKMQMPSASRSVGESSQAVEPAEFGAGPSAVQTRRICNRLGEYREKLSSTLEKVRGRVDKSAANLRKEVEELLR
;
A
#
# COMPACT_ATOMS: atom_id res chain seq x y z
N MET A 1 -26.16 27.12 -25.25
CA MET A 1 -26.76 26.71 -23.97
C MET A 1 -26.13 25.38 -23.59
N ARG A 2 -25.16 25.35 -22.68
CA ARG A 2 -24.64 24.07 -22.16
C ARG A 2 -25.35 23.80 -20.84
N LEU A 3 -26.27 22.84 -20.83
CA LEU A 3 -26.76 22.24 -19.59
C LEU A 3 -25.64 21.33 -19.09
N HIS A 4 -24.96 21.73 -18.03
CA HIS A 4 -23.95 20.91 -17.38
C HIS A 4 -24.54 20.35 -16.09
N GLU A 5 -24.79 19.05 -16.06
CA GLU A 5 -24.96 18.32 -14.80
C GLU A 5 -23.57 17.96 -14.28
N SER A 6 -23.00 18.80 -13.41
CA SER A 6 -21.79 18.43 -12.67
C SER A 6 -22.20 17.72 -11.39
N ILE A 7 -22.09 16.40 -11.37
CA ILE A 7 -22.25 15.60 -10.15
C ILE A 7 -20.90 15.59 -9.42
N GLU A 8 -20.65 16.57 -8.56
CA GLU A 8 -19.52 16.49 -7.62
C GLU A 8 -19.99 16.72 -6.18
N THR A 9 -19.90 15.66 -5.38
CA THR A 9 -20.24 15.64 -3.96
C THR A 9 -19.15 16.38 -3.16
N ALA A 10 -19.54 17.43 -2.45
CA ALA A 10 -18.73 18.01 -1.39
C ALA A 10 -19.06 17.29 -0.07
N LEU A 11 -18.06 16.69 0.57
CA LEU A 11 -18.22 15.92 1.82
C LEU A 11 -17.70 16.75 3.00
N VAL A 12 -18.48 16.81 4.07
CA VAL A 12 -18.12 17.53 5.31
C VAL A 12 -17.99 16.56 6.47
N ILE A 13 -16.82 16.66 7.14
CA ILE A 13 -16.36 15.98 8.37
C ILE A 13 -16.33 14.44 8.31
N LEU A 14 -17.22 13.77 7.59
CA LEU A 14 -17.34 12.32 7.50
C LEU A 14 -17.90 11.93 6.10
N PRO A 15 -17.25 11.08 5.28
CA PRO A 15 -17.72 10.63 3.97
C PRO A 15 -18.96 9.72 4.08
N ASP A 16 -20.12 10.29 4.43
CA ASP A 16 -21.42 9.63 4.38
C ASP A 16 -22.20 10.20 3.18
N LYS A 17 -22.54 9.34 2.23
CA LYS A 17 -23.22 9.71 0.97
C LYS A 17 -24.60 10.35 1.23
N ARG A 18 -25.19 10.22 2.42
CA ARG A 18 -26.48 10.81 2.79
C ARG A 18 -26.36 12.32 3.08
N TRP A 19 -25.24 12.77 3.66
CA TRP A 19 -25.00 14.17 3.99
C TRP A 19 -24.20 14.84 2.87
N HIS A 20 -24.90 15.31 1.85
CA HIS A 20 -24.30 15.98 0.71
C HIS A 20 -25.09 17.22 0.29
N SER A 21 -24.42 18.12 -0.41
CA SER A 21 -25.06 19.14 -1.23
C SER A 21 -24.60 18.98 -2.68
N ARG A 22 -25.57 18.97 -3.60
CA ARG A 22 -25.35 19.01 -5.05
C ARG A 22 -25.99 20.27 -5.59
N ALA A 23 -25.19 21.06 -6.29
CA ALA A 23 -25.67 22.22 -7.03
C ALA A 23 -25.96 21.83 -8.48
N HIS A 24 -27.13 22.20 -8.97
CA HIS A 24 -27.53 22.12 -10.37
C HIS A 24 -27.65 23.55 -10.89
N GLY A 25 -26.85 23.89 -11.90
CA GLY A 25 -26.68 25.26 -12.33
C GLY A 25 -26.86 25.46 -13.83
N LYS A 26 -27.42 26.61 -14.20
CA LYS A 26 -27.41 27.10 -15.58
C LYS A 26 -26.67 28.44 -15.62
N VAL A 27 -25.76 28.58 -16.58
CA VAL A 27 -25.11 29.85 -16.87
C VAL A 27 -25.59 30.35 -18.22
N THR A 28 -26.06 31.60 -18.28
CA THR A 28 -26.56 32.25 -19.50
C THR A 28 -25.91 33.62 -19.70
N PRO A 29 -25.75 34.10 -20.94
CA PRO A 29 -25.27 35.45 -21.19
C PRO A 29 -26.21 36.50 -20.57
N HIS A 30 -25.65 37.46 -19.86
CA HIS A 30 -26.39 38.56 -19.23
C HIS A 30 -25.47 39.77 -19.11
N THR A 31 -26.00 40.99 -19.15
CA THR A 31 -25.18 42.20 -18.96
C THR A 31 -24.92 42.38 -17.46
N GLY A 32 -23.67 42.24 -17.05
CA GLY A 32 -23.29 42.16 -15.64
C GLY A 32 -23.44 40.77 -15.03
N ILE A 33 -23.13 40.68 -13.72
CA ILE A 33 -23.18 39.44 -12.95
C ILE A 33 -24.53 39.38 -12.21
N GLU A 34 -25.33 38.36 -12.51
CA GLU A 34 -26.55 38.05 -11.77
C GLU A 34 -26.47 36.62 -11.24
N VAL A 35 -26.58 36.42 -9.92
CA VAL A 35 -26.55 35.09 -9.30
C VAL A 35 -27.84 34.85 -8.51
N ALA A 36 -28.61 33.85 -8.93
CA ALA A 36 -29.84 33.42 -8.27
C ALA A 36 -29.71 31.98 -7.76
N THR A 37 -30.28 31.70 -6.58
CA THR A 37 -30.24 30.38 -5.93
C THR A 37 -31.64 29.96 -5.49
N THR A 38 -31.96 28.67 -5.66
CA THR A 38 -33.23 28.06 -5.21
C THR A 38 -32.94 26.85 -4.30
N PRO A 39 -33.26 26.90 -3.01
CA PRO A 39 -33.75 28.06 -2.25
C PRO A 39 -32.72 29.20 -2.20
N HIS A 40 -33.16 30.41 -1.82
CA HIS A 40 -32.26 31.57 -1.73
C HIS A 40 -31.19 31.37 -0.65
N LYS A 41 -29.92 31.36 -1.05
CA LYS A 41 -28.74 31.17 -0.20
C LYS A 41 -27.76 32.35 -0.38
N PRO A 42 -27.79 33.38 0.49
CA PRO A 42 -27.02 34.61 0.28
C PRO A 42 -25.50 34.40 0.32
N LYS A 43 -25.01 33.45 1.11
CA LYS A 43 -23.58 33.09 1.17
C LYS A 43 -23.09 32.41 -0.11
N VAL A 44 -23.93 31.58 -0.72
CA VAL A 44 -23.64 30.99 -2.03
C VAL A 44 -23.55 32.08 -3.10
N VAL A 45 -24.51 33.01 -3.08
CA VAL A 45 -24.50 34.17 -3.99
C VAL A 45 -23.18 34.93 -3.85
N ALA A 46 -22.77 35.26 -2.63
CA ALA A 46 -21.50 35.94 -2.37
C ALA A 46 -20.29 35.15 -2.87
N ALA A 47 -20.21 33.85 -2.57
CA ALA A 47 -19.09 33.00 -2.98
C ALA A 47 -18.96 32.90 -4.51
N VAL A 48 -20.08 32.71 -5.21
CA VAL A 48 -20.11 32.63 -6.68
C VAL A 48 -19.70 33.96 -7.30
N THR A 49 -20.21 35.09 -6.79
CA THR A 49 -19.78 36.41 -7.25
C THR A 49 -18.28 36.61 -7.05
N SER A 50 -17.72 36.23 -5.89
CA SER A 50 -16.27 36.29 -5.64
C SER A 50 -15.46 35.45 -6.62
N VAL A 51 -15.93 34.24 -6.97
CA VAL A 51 -15.28 33.43 -8.01
C VAL A 51 -15.35 34.11 -9.38
N MET A 52 -16.50 34.68 -9.75
CA MET A 52 -16.64 35.36 -11.04
C MET A 52 -15.71 36.58 -11.13
N ASP A 53 -15.56 37.34 -10.05
CA ASP A 53 -14.62 38.46 -9.97
C ASP A 53 -13.16 37.98 -10.08
N ILE A 54 -12.76 36.94 -9.34
CA ILE A 54 -11.39 36.39 -9.35
C ILE A 54 -10.99 35.89 -10.75
N PHE A 55 -11.92 35.27 -11.47
CA PHE A 55 -11.67 34.70 -12.80
C PHE A 55 -12.04 35.66 -13.95
N GLY A 56 -12.43 36.90 -13.65
CA GLY A 56 -12.65 37.95 -14.64
C GLY A 56 -13.92 37.79 -15.50
N VAL A 57 -14.94 37.09 -14.99
CA VAL A 57 -16.22 36.87 -15.67
C VAL A 57 -17.14 38.07 -15.45
N LYS A 58 -17.42 38.84 -16.51
CA LYS A 58 -18.14 40.13 -16.38
C LYS A 58 -19.62 40.11 -16.75
N ASP A 59 -20.01 39.19 -17.64
CA ASP A 59 -21.34 39.20 -18.27
C ASP A 59 -21.97 37.79 -18.24
N ALA A 60 -22.59 37.43 -17.13
CA ALA A 60 -23.24 36.14 -16.97
C ALA A 60 -24.31 36.13 -15.88
N ARG A 61 -25.41 35.43 -16.17
CA ARG A 61 -26.45 35.06 -15.21
C ARG A 61 -26.29 33.61 -14.81
N VAL A 62 -26.14 33.37 -13.52
CA VAL A 62 -25.99 32.05 -12.89
C VAL A 62 -27.25 31.74 -12.09
N GLU A 63 -27.96 30.69 -12.48
CA GLU A 63 -29.13 30.19 -11.75
C GLU A 63 -28.77 28.82 -11.15
N LEU A 64 -28.76 28.71 -9.82
CA LEU A 64 -28.41 27.48 -9.10
C LEU A 64 -29.62 26.93 -8.34
N SER A 65 -29.74 25.60 -8.29
CA SER A 65 -30.66 24.88 -7.41
C SER A 65 -29.91 23.78 -6.66
N PHE A 66 -30.37 23.42 -5.47
CA PHE A 66 -29.66 22.48 -4.60
C PHE A 66 -30.48 21.23 -4.33
N THR A 67 -29.82 20.07 -4.38
CA THR A 67 -30.38 18.79 -3.94
C THR A 67 -29.44 18.12 -2.95
N GLY A 68 -29.99 17.43 -1.95
CA GLY A 68 -29.22 16.80 -0.87
C GLY A 68 -29.67 17.32 0.50
N PHE A 69 -29.26 16.63 1.56
CA PHE A 69 -29.72 16.91 2.92
C PHE A 69 -28.52 17.12 3.83
N ILE A 70 -28.32 18.36 4.28
CA ILE A 70 -27.42 18.69 5.41
C ILE A 70 -28.21 19.56 6.39
N PRO A 71 -28.46 19.07 7.62
CA PRO A 71 -29.23 19.78 8.63
C PRO A 71 -28.60 21.14 8.93
N VAL A 72 -29.43 22.19 8.84
CA VAL A 72 -29.03 23.53 9.22
C VAL A 72 -28.86 23.60 10.74
N SER A 73 -27.92 24.41 11.22
CA SER A 73 -27.68 24.70 12.65
C SER A 73 -27.22 23.51 13.52
N ARG A 74 -26.67 22.46 12.92
CA ARG A 74 -26.11 21.29 13.63
C ARG A 74 -24.58 21.22 13.66
N GLY A 75 -23.88 22.25 13.16
CA GLY A 75 -22.41 22.24 13.06
C GLY A 75 -21.86 21.26 12.02
N LEU A 76 -22.69 20.88 11.03
CA LEU A 76 -22.36 19.92 9.97
C LEU A 76 -21.94 20.59 8.65
N GLY A 77 -21.60 21.89 8.67
CA GLY A 77 -21.14 22.62 7.48
C GLY A 77 -22.09 22.66 6.29
N SER A 78 -23.41 22.68 6.52
CA SER A 78 -24.41 22.82 5.44
C SER A 78 -24.10 23.99 4.51
N SER A 79 -23.82 25.15 5.09
CA SER A 79 -23.53 26.39 4.36
C SER A 79 -22.19 26.32 3.60
N THR A 80 -21.13 25.81 4.23
CA THR A 80 -19.83 25.60 3.56
C THR A 80 -19.95 24.60 2.40
N THR A 81 -20.75 23.54 2.56
CA THR A 81 -20.96 22.52 1.52
C THR A 81 -21.72 23.06 0.31
N ASP A 82 -22.74 23.89 0.56
CA ASP A 82 -23.51 24.55 -0.49
C ASP A 82 -22.61 25.47 -1.33
N MET A 83 -21.70 26.21 -0.69
CA MET A 83 -20.74 27.02 -1.41
C MET A 83 -19.76 26.16 -2.23
N ILE A 84 -19.17 25.12 -1.65
CA ILE A 84 -18.22 24.25 -2.39
C ILE A 84 -18.88 23.64 -3.63
N SER A 85 -20.09 23.10 -3.48
CA SER A 85 -20.84 22.51 -4.60
C SER A 85 -21.22 23.56 -5.66
N ALA A 86 -21.60 24.76 -5.25
CA ALA A 86 -21.87 25.88 -6.16
C ALA A 86 -20.63 26.32 -6.93
N LEU A 87 -19.48 26.51 -6.24
CA LEU A 87 -18.24 26.96 -6.88
C LEU A 87 -17.75 25.95 -7.91
N ARG A 88 -17.86 24.64 -7.61
CA ARG A 88 -17.54 23.57 -8.56
C ARG A 88 -18.49 23.55 -9.75
N CYS A 89 -19.79 23.70 -9.52
CA CYS A 89 -20.80 23.75 -10.58
C CYS A 89 -20.55 24.92 -11.54
N VAL A 90 -20.31 26.11 -10.99
CA VAL A 90 -19.99 27.31 -11.78
C VAL A 90 -18.65 27.17 -12.49
N GLY A 91 -17.63 26.65 -11.80
CA GLY A 91 -16.32 26.41 -12.40
C GLY A 91 -16.41 25.46 -13.59
N HIS A 92 -17.18 24.38 -13.47
CA HIS A 92 -17.41 23.46 -14.58
C HIS A 92 -18.21 24.09 -15.73
N ALA A 93 -19.27 24.85 -15.42
CA ALA A 93 -20.10 25.50 -16.45
C ALA A 93 -19.36 26.57 -17.25
N LEU A 94 -18.37 27.22 -16.64
CA LEU A 94 -17.54 28.28 -17.23
C LEU A 94 -16.16 27.80 -17.69
N ASP A 95 -15.87 26.49 -17.60
CA ASP A 95 -14.55 25.89 -17.89
C ASP A 95 -13.38 26.52 -17.09
N LEU A 96 -13.66 26.91 -15.84
CA LEU A 96 -12.69 27.45 -14.89
C LEU A 96 -12.09 26.35 -14.02
N ARG A 97 -10.77 26.32 -13.94
CA ARG A 97 -10.05 25.42 -13.01
C ARG A 97 -9.89 26.08 -11.64
N ILE A 98 -10.82 25.81 -10.75
CA ILE A 98 -10.79 26.32 -9.37
C ILE A 98 -10.13 25.26 -8.46
N GLY A 99 -8.95 25.58 -7.92
CA GLY A 99 -8.21 24.68 -7.04
C GLY A 99 -8.86 24.54 -5.65
N ALA A 100 -8.62 23.41 -4.96
CA ALA A 100 -9.18 23.16 -3.63
C ALA A 100 -8.80 24.22 -2.58
N ALA A 101 -7.56 24.72 -2.62
CA ALA A 101 -7.10 25.80 -1.74
C ALA A 101 -7.86 27.11 -2.00
N GLU A 102 -8.18 27.39 -3.27
CA GLU A 102 -8.90 28.58 -3.70
C GLU A 102 -10.36 28.52 -3.25
N ILE A 103 -11.01 27.37 -3.43
CA ILE A 103 -12.35 27.11 -2.93
C ILE A 103 -12.42 27.31 -1.40
N ALA A 104 -11.45 26.77 -0.66
CA ALA A 104 -11.40 26.90 0.80
C ALA A 104 -11.25 28.37 1.25
N ARG A 105 -10.38 29.11 0.55
CA ARG A 105 -10.13 30.54 0.80
C ARG A 105 -11.40 31.37 0.60
N ILE A 106 -12.08 31.19 -0.53
CA ILE A 106 -13.31 31.93 -0.86
C ILE A 106 -14.43 31.61 0.13
N CYS A 107 -14.61 30.34 0.49
CA CYS A 107 -15.60 29.95 1.50
C CYS A 107 -15.31 30.62 2.86
N HIS A 108 -14.04 30.73 3.25
CA HIS A 108 -13.65 31.41 4.50
C HIS A 108 -13.85 32.92 4.42
N GLU A 109 -13.50 33.57 3.31
CA GLU A 109 -13.73 35.00 3.12
C GLU A 109 -15.22 35.36 3.22
N VAL A 110 -16.10 34.47 2.76
CA VAL A 110 -17.56 34.66 2.82
C VAL A 110 -18.15 34.34 4.21
N GLU A 111 -17.64 33.31 4.90
CA GLU A 111 -18.23 32.85 6.18
C GLU A 111 -17.52 33.32 7.44
N GLY A 112 -16.30 33.87 7.33
CA GLY A 112 -15.41 34.19 8.46
C GLY A 112 -14.80 32.97 9.17
N ALA A 113 -15.43 31.80 9.04
CA ALA A 113 -14.90 30.50 9.43
C ALA A 113 -15.53 29.40 8.55
N THR A 114 -14.74 28.38 8.19
CA THR A 114 -15.25 27.23 7.42
C THR A 114 -15.27 25.98 8.28
N ASP A 115 -16.27 25.13 8.10
CA ASP A 115 -16.23 23.82 8.73
C ASP A 115 -15.12 22.93 8.09
N PRO A 116 -14.55 21.95 8.83
CA PRO A 116 -13.54 21.06 8.29
C PRO A 116 -14.10 20.29 7.09
N THR A 117 -13.59 20.60 5.89
CA THR A 117 -14.08 20.05 4.63
C THR A 117 -13.00 19.19 3.98
N MET A 118 -13.37 17.99 3.54
CA MET A 118 -12.48 17.12 2.78
C MET A 118 -12.86 17.17 1.31
N PHE A 119 -11.93 17.65 0.48
CA PHE A 119 -12.15 17.69 -0.95
C PHE A 119 -12.08 16.29 -1.55
N SER A 120 -13.05 15.96 -2.43
CA SER A 120 -13.08 14.72 -3.21
C SER A 120 -12.06 14.69 -4.36
N THR A 121 -11.18 15.69 -4.44
CA THR A 121 -10.14 15.81 -5.47
C THR A 121 -8.90 14.94 -5.20
N PRO A 122 -8.07 14.67 -6.23
CA PRO A 122 -6.78 13.98 -6.09
C PRO A 122 -5.83 14.70 -5.13
N GLU A 123 -6.02 16.01 -4.97
CA GLU A 123 -5.31 16.83 -4.00
C GLU A 123 -6.14 16.96 -2.73
N LYS A 124 -5.57 16.54 -1.60
CA LYS A 124 -6.17 16.67 -0.27
C LYS A 124 -5.53 17.86 0.45
N LEU A 125 -6.34 18.68 1.11
CA LEU A 125 -5.91 19.93 1.72
C LEU A 125 -6.22 19.91 3.23
N LEU A 126 -5.21 20.18 4.07
CA LEU A 126 -5.44 20.54 5.47
C LEU A 126 -5.52 22.06 5.59
N PHE A 127 -6.66 22.55 6.04
CA PHE A 127 -6.97 23.98 6.07
C PHE A 127 -7.23 24.48 7.49
N ALA A 128 -6.66 25.63 7.85
CA ALA A 128 -6.98 26.31 9.09
C ALA A 128 -8.31 27.06 8.94
N SER A 129 -9.41 26.41 9.34
CA SER A 129 -10.78 26.91 9.31
C SER A 129 -10.98 28.34 9.84
N ARG A 130 -10.10 28.81 10.73
CA ARG A 130 -10.15 30.14 11.37
C ARG A 130 -9.10 31.15 10.91
N LYS A 131 -8.15 30.77 10.05
CA LYS A 131 -7.02 31.64 9.67
C LYS A 131 -6.83 31.81 8.15
N SER A 132 -7.76 31.31 7.35
CA SER A 132 -7.69 31.31 5.88
C SER A 132 -6.35 30.82 5.30
N THR A 133 -5.67 29.90 6.01
CA THR A 133 -4.34 29.46 5.61
C THR A 133 -4.33 27.97 5.33
N THR A 134 -3.69 27.60 4.22
CA THR A 134 -3.38 26.21 3.95
C THR A 134 -2.29 25.79 4.91
N LEU A 135 -2.62 24.88 5.84
CA LEU A 135 -1.66 24.36 6.80
C LEU A 135 -0.73 23.34 6.14
N ARG A 136 -1.30 22.52 5.25
CA ARG A 136 -0.55 21.51 4.50
C ARG A 136 -1.31 21.11 3.23
N ARG A 137 -0.58 20.96 2.13
CA ARG A 137 -1.08 20.32 0.91
C ARG A 137 -0.53 18.90 0.88
N PHE A 138 -1.41 17.90 0.81
CA PHE A 138 -1.00 16.52 0.63
C PHE A 138 -0.94 16.23 -0.87
N SER A 139 0.25 15.89 -1.36
CA SER A 139 0.43 15.38 -2.72
C SER A 139 0.17 13.87 -2.71
N GLY A 140 -0.95 13.44 -3.27
CA GLY A 140 -1.32 12.03 -3.36
C GLY A 140 -2.46 11.60 -2.44
N VAL A 141 -2.90 10.36 -2.63
CA VAL A 141 -4.03 9.71 -1.97
C VAL A 141 -3.67 9.49 -0.49
N LEU A 142 -4.44 10.08 0.43
CA LEU A 142 -4.44 9.66 1.84
C LEU A 142 -4.78 8.16 1.90
N PRO A 143 -4.32 7.39 2.91
CA PRO A 143 -4.82 6.01 3.09
C PRO A 143 -6.35 6.00 3.14
N ASP A 144 -6.99 4.94 2.64
CA ASP A 144 -8.43 4.76 2.74
C ASP A 144 -8.82 4.79 4.22
N PHE A 145 -9.55 5.83 4.65
CA PHE A 145 -10.13 5.89 5.98
C PHE A 145 -11.63 5.60 5.86
N VAL A 146 -12.08 4.56 6.57
CA VAL A 146 -13.50 4.30 6.79
C VAL A 146 -13.98 5.25 7.88
N VAL A 147 -15.13 5.85 7.64
CA VAL A 147 -15.81 6.67 8.63
C VAL A 147 -17.12 6.02 8.99
N ALA A 148 -17.23 5.62 10.26
CA ALA A 148 -18.46 5.13 10.84
C ALA A 148 -19.31 6.33 11.29
N THR A 149 -20.48 6.52 10.66
CA THR A 149 -21.55 7.39 11.16
C THR A 149 -22.62 6.54 11.83
N PHE A 150 -23.09 6.94 13.01
CA PHE A 150 -24.25 6.34 13.65
C PHE A 150 -25.51 7.13 13.25
N ASP A 151 -26.50 6.44 12.70
CA ASP A 151 -27.83 7.01 12.46
C ASP A 151 -28.66 6.85 13.74
N ALA A 152 -29.17 7.96 14.27
CA ALA A 152 -30.05 7.99 15.44
C ALA A 152 -31.48 8.38 15.07
N SER A 153 -31.91 8.10 13.83
CA SER A 153 -33.29 8.33 13.39
C SER A 153 -34.03 7.02 13.10
N GLU A 154 -35.19 6.86 13.73
CA GLU A 154 -36.01 5.64 13.81
C GLU A 154 -36.67 5.19 12.49
N THR A 155 -36.24 5.67 11.32
CA THR A 155 -36.95 5.38 10.06
C THR A 155 -36.01 4.87 8.97
N MET A 156 -36.23 3.59 8.65
CA MET A 156 -35.70 2.77 7.54
C MET A 156 -34.43 1.95 7.83
N GLY A 157 -34.65 0.64 7.96
CA GLY A 157 -33.61 -0.37 7.95
C GLY A 157 -32.84 -0.41 6.63
N ALA A 158 -31.54 -0.20 6.73
CA ALA A 158 -30.49 -1.07 6.20
C ALA A 158 -29.15 -0.41 6.54
N VAL A 159 -28.33 -1.12 7.32
CA VAL A 159 -26.90 -0.81 7.44
C VAL A 159 -26.26 -1.25 6.12
N GLU A 160 -26.07 -0.34 5.17
CA GLU A 160 -25.13 -0.60 4.07
C GLU A 160 -23.71 -0.64 4.66
N THR A 161 -23.27 -1.87 4.92
CA THR A 161 -21.95 -2.24 5.45
C THR A 161 -21.11 -2.88 4.35
N GLU A 162 -21.31 -2.46 3.10
CA GLU A 162 -20.40 -2.89 2.04
C GLU A 162 -19.13 -2.03 2.12
N GLU A 163 -18.11 -2.68 2.66
CA GLU A 163 -16.71 -2.25 2.79
C GLU A 163 -16.37 -1.32 3.97
N VAL A 164 -16.55 -1.84 5.19
CA VAL A 164 -15.58 -1.56 6.25
C VAL A 164 -14.30 -2.33 5.90
N VAL A 165 -13.42 -1.72 5.10
CA VAL A 165 -12.05 -2.22 4.96
C VAL A 165 -11.33 -1.78 6.23
N PHE A 166 -11.29 -2.67 7.23
CA PHE A 166 -10.23 -2.56 8.22
C PHE A 166 -8.92 -2.73 7.43
N ASP A 167 -8.05 -1.72 7.49
CA ASP A 167 -6.65 -1.84 7.05
C ASP A 167 -5.93 -2.75 8.06
N ASP A 168 -6.31 -4.03 8.01
CA ASP A 168 -6.05 -5.03 9.04
C ASP A 168 -4.87 -5.90 8.65
N ALA A 169 -4.26 -6.53 9.64
CA ALA A 169 -3.32 -7.63 9.50
C ALA A 169 -3.79 -8.67 8.45
N ALA A 170 -5.11 -8.87 8.27
CA ALA A 170 -5.67 -9.70 7.18
C ALA A 170 -5.20 -9.28 5.78
N HIS A 171 -5.18 -7.98 5.46
CA HIS A 171 -4.76 -7.51 4.14
C HIS A 171 -3.26 -7.80 3.90
N HIS A 172 -2.44 -7.60 4.93
CA HIS A 172 -1.02 -7.93 4.88
C HIS A 172 -0.79 -9.44 4.78
N VAL A 173 -1.42 -10.25 5.63
CA VAL A 173 -1.34 -11.72 5.60
C VAL A 173 -1.82 -12.27 4.25
N GLN A 174 -2.91 -11.75 3.68
CA GLN A 174 -3.41 -12.11 2.36
C GLN A 174 -2.38 -11.82 1.26
N ARG A 175 -1.63 -10.72 1.34
CA ARG A 175 -0.55 -10.42 0.39
C ARG A 175 0.58 -11.43 0.46
N PHE A 176 1.01 -11.79 1.67
CA PHE A 176 2.03 -12.84 1.84
C PHE A 176 1.53 -14.19 1.34
N GLU A 177 0.29 -14.57 1.63
CA GLU A 177 -0.32 -15.79 1.10
C GLU A 177 -0.31 -15.79 -0.44
N ASN A 178 -0.69 -14.66 -1.06
CA ASN A 178 -0.69 -14.51 -2.52
C ASN A 178 0.72 -14.58 -3.11
N ALA A 179 1.71 -13.96 -2.45
CA ALA A 179 3.11 -14.06 -2.86
C ALA A 179 3.59 -15.52 -2.80
N VAL A 180 3.35 -16.22 -1.69
CA VAL A 180 3.71 -17.64 -1.53
C VAL A 180 3.03 -18.51 -2.60
N ARG A 181 1.71 -18.31 -2.84
CA ARG A 181 0.95 -19.01 -3.88
C ARG A 181 1.54 -18.79 -5.28
N LYS A 182 2.04 -17.59 -5.57
CA LYS A 182 2.71 -17.28 -6.84
C LYS A 182 4.04 -18.01 -6.96
N TYR A 183 4.87 -18.03 -5.92
CA TYR A 183 6.10 -18.83 -5.93
C TYR A 183 5.79 -20.32 -6.14
N GLU A 184 4.79 -20.88 -5.49
CA GLU A 184 4.35 -22.26 -5.73
C GLU A 184 3.88 -22.48 -7.17
N LYS A 185 3.13 -21.54 -7.75
CA LYS A 185 2.69 -21.61 -9.16
C LYS A 185 3.89 -21.56 -10.11
N ALA A 186 4.82 -20.64 -9.89
CA ALA A 186 6.05 -20.53 -10.66
C ALA A 186 6.84 -21.84 -10.61
N LEU A 187 6.92 -22.47 -9.43
CA LEU A 187 7.60 -23.74 -9.23
C LEU A 187 6.90 -24.95 -9.86
N LYS A 188 5.61 -24.85 -10.19
CA LYS A 188 4.85 -25.92 -10.84
C LYS A 188 4.78 -25.80 -12.37
N THR A 189 5.06 -24.62 -12.91
CA THR A 189 4.68 -24.29 -14.30
C THR A 189 5.82 -23.76 -15.18
N ARG A 190 6.99 -23.42 -14.63
CA ARG A 190 8.01 -22.65 -15.38
C ARG A 190 9.42 -23.20 -15.22
N ASN A 191 10.02 -23.73 -16.30
CA ASN A 191 11.47 -23.92 -16.48
C ASN A 191 12.23 -24.34 -15.20
N THR A 192 11.60 -25.11 -14.31
CA THR A 192 12.09 -25.31 -12.95
C THR A 192 13.28 -26.25 -12.93
N ASP A 193 13.32 -27.12 -13.93
CA ASP A 193 14.40 -28.04 -14.21
C ASP A 193 15.38 -27.45 -15.23
N ALA A 194 15.20 -26.20 -15.66
CA ALA A 194 16.14 -25.53 -16.56
C ALA A 194 17.50 -25.45 -15.85
N PRO A 195 18.55 -26.06 -16.43
CA PRO A 195 19.89 -26.02 -15.86
C PRO A 195 20.34 -24.57 -15.68
N PHE A 196 20.87 -24.25 -14.50
CA PHE A 196 21.33 -22.91 -14.17
C PHE A 196 22.51 -22.99 -13.19
N PRO A 197 23.62 -22.27 -13.42
CA PRO A 197 24.74 -22.29 -12.49
C PRO A 197 24.37 -21.59 -11.18
N ALA A 198 24.72 -22.19 -10.04
CA ALA A 198 24.73 -21.45 -8.78
C ALA A 198 25.86 -20.42 -8.79
N PHE A 199 25.69 -19.30 -8.10
CA PHE A 199 26.70 -18.25 -8.00
C PHE A 199 27.16 -18.04 -6.56
N THR A 200 28.47 -17.87 -6.39
CA THR A 200 29.07 -17.38 -5.14
C THR A 200 30.11 -16.33 -5.49
N ARG A 201 30.05 -15.14 -4.86
CA ARG A 201 30.95 -14.01 -5.20
C ARG A 201 30.89 -13.62 -6.69
N ALA A 202 29.70 -13.70 -7.29
CA ALA A 202 29.49 -13.48 -8.73
C ALA A 202 30.27 -14.44 -9.65
N GLN A 203 30.78 -15.56 -9.12
CA GLN A 203 31.43 -16.62 -9.88
C GLN A 203 30.52 -17.85 -9.97
N PRO A 204 30.44 -18.52 -11.13
CA PRO A 204 29.79 -19.81 -11.26
C PRO A 204 30.39 -20.82 -10.28
N ALA A 205 29.51 -21.55 -9.59
CA ALA A 205 29.86 -22.55 -8.59
C ALA A 205 29.34 -23.93 -9.02
N MET A 206 28.48 -24.56 -8.22
CA MET A 206 27.91 -25.86 -8.54
C MET A 206 26.75 -25.77 -9.55
N PRO A 207 26.58 -26.77 -10.41
CA PRO A 207 25.38 -26.92 -11.23
C PRO A 207 24.10 -26.95 -10.38
N SER A 208 23.07 -26.26 -10.84
CA SER A 208 21.76 -26.17 -10.18
C SER A 208 20.66 -25.98 -11.23
N THR A 209 19.47 -25.56 -10.81
CA THR A 209 18.38 -25.18 -11.71
C THR A 209 17.83 -23.79 -11.37
N PHE A 210 17.24 -23.12 -12.35
CA PHE A 210 16.60 -21.83 -12.12
C PHE A 210 15.41 -21.96 -11.15
N GLY A 211 14.67 -23.07 -11.23
CA GLY A 211 13.62 -23.40 -10.26
C GLY A 211 14.14 -23.51 -8.83
N ALA A 212 15.33 -24.09 -8.61
CA ALA A 212 15.93 -24.15 -7.28
C ALA A 212 16.24 -22.75 -6.71
N TYR A 213 16.68 -21.81 -7.55
CA TYR A 213 16.86 -20.42 -7.13
C TYR A 213 15.52 -19.80 -6.70
N LEU A 214 14.49 -19.87 -7.55
CA LEU A 214 13.16 -19.34 -7.26
C LEU A 214 12.55 -19.97 -6.00
N ALA A 215 12.77 -21.27 -5.79
CA ALA A 215 12.29 -21.99 -4.62
C ALA A 215 12.88 -21.41 -3.33
N ASN A 216 14.19 -21.14 -3.31
CA ASN A 216 14.87 -20.58 -2.14
C ASN A 216 14.48 -19.11 -1.88
N VAL A 217 14.22 -18.32 -2.92
CA VAL A 217 13.62 -16.98 -2.77
C VAL A 217 12.22 -17.12 -2.13
N GLY A 218 11.38 -18.02 -2.64
CA GLY A 218 10.06 -18.30 -2.09
C GLY A 218 10.09 -18.72 -0.62
N VAL A 219 11.07 -19.53 -0.20
CA VAL A 219 11.27 -19.89 1.22
C VAL A 219 11.54 -18.67 2.06
N SER A 220 12.37 -17.75 1.58
CA SER A 220 12.69 -16.51 2.31
C SER A 220 11.43 -15.66 2.47
N VAL A 221 10.62 -15.51 1.41
CA VAL A 221 9.32 -14.81 1.48
C VAL A 221 8.36 -15.49 2.47
N ALA A 222 8.28 -16.82 2.45
CA ALA A 222 7.40 -17.56 3.35
C ALA A 222 7.83 -17.45 4.83
N LEU A 223 9.13 -17.45 5.10
CA LEU A 223 9.66 -17.26 6.45
C LEU A 223 9.34 -15.87 6.99
N ILE A 224 9.43 -14.83 6.16
CA ILE A 224 9.02 -13.46 6.54
C ILE A 224 7.50 -13.40 6.74
N GLY A 225 6.71 -13.98 5.85
CA GLY A 225 5.25 -14.06 5.99
C GLY A 225 4.81 -14.74 7.28
N ARG A 226 5.53 -15.76 7.74
CA ARG A 226 5.27 -16.41 9.04
C ARG A 226 5.47 -15.45 10.22
N GLN A 227 6.45 -14.56 10.16
CA GLN A 227 6.65 -13.56 11.21
C GLN A 227 5.48 -12.57 11.23
N VAL A 228 5.03 -12.10 10.06
CA VAL A 228 3.84 -11.24 9.94
C VAL A 228 2.58 -11.92 10.47
N ALA A 229 2.39 -13.21 10.19
CA ALA A 229 1.28 -13.97 10.76
C ALA A 229 1.37 -14.12 12.29
N ALA A 230 2.57 -14.17 12.86
CA ALA A 230 2.76 -14.17 14.31
C ALA A 230 2.53 -12.79 14.94
N MET A 231 2.70 -11.72 14.17
CA MET A 231 2.42 -10.34 14.61
C MET A 231 0.93 -10.06 14.77
N GLU A 232 0.04 -10.92 14.26
CA GLU A 232 -1.41 -10.81 14.38
C GLU A 232 -1.88 -10.46 15.81
N ARG A 233 -1.29 -11.09 16.84
CA ARG A 233 -1.60 -10.80 18.25
C ARG A 233 -1.21 -9.40 18.72
N TYR A 234 -0.19 -8.79 18.11
CA TYR A 234 0.22 -7.42 18.44
C TYR A 234 -0.76 -6.39 17.87
N PHE A 235 -1.46 -6.74 16.80
CA PHE A 235 -2.53 -5.92 16.23
C PHE A 235 -3.88 -6.16 16.92
N ASP A 236 -4.00 -7.24 17.70
CA ASP A 236 -5.21 -7.68 18.38
C ASP A 236 -5.38 -7.08 19.79
N SER A 237 -5.14 -5.78 19.92
CA SER A 237 -5.44 -5.02 21.15
C SER A 237 -5.95 -3.63 20.81
N ARG A 238 -7.03 -3.20 21.45
CA ARG A 238 -7.72 -1.96 21.10
C ARG A 238 -7.28 -0.78 21.97
N PRO A 239 -6.98 0.42 21.43
CA PRO A 239 -6.65 1.59 22.25
C PRO A 239 -7.87 2.34 22.81
N LEU A 240 -9.10 2.04 22.37
CA LEU A 240 -10.29 2.79 22.82
C LEU A 240 -10.57 2.53 24.31
N GLY A 241 -10.89 3.60 25.03
CA GLY A 241 -11.01 3.59 26.49
C GLY A 241 -9.76 4.14 27.19
N ALA A 242 -8.62 4.26 26.51
CA ALA A 242 -7.40 4.83 27.08
C ALA A 242 -7.40 6.37 27.21
N CYS A 243 -8.24 7.07 26.43
CA CYS A 243 -8.33 8.53 26.35
C CYS A 243 -6.95 9.20 26.19
N ALA A 244 -6.58 10.13 27.07
CA ALA A 244 -5.28 10.81 27.04
C ALA A 244 -4.11 9.95 27.56
N GLY A 245 -4.36 8.68 27.89
CA GLY A 245 -3.41 7.75 28.51
C GLY A 245 -3.78 7.33 29.93
N TYR A 246 -4.88 7.85 30.48
CA TYR A 246 -5.29 7.65 31.88
C TYR A 246 -6.65 6.99 32.05
N GLY A 247 -7.22 6.47 30.96
CA GLY A 247 -8.57 5.94 30.97
C GLY A 247 -9.64 7.03 30.81
N THR A 248 -10.89 6.59 30.83
CA THR A 248 -12.08 7.43 30.68
C THR A 248 -12.80 7.58 32.03
N SER A 249 -13.39 8.75 32.26
CA SER A 249 -14.28 9.00 33.41
C SER A 249 -15.70 8.51 33.19
N ILE A 250 -16.05 8.16 31.95
CA ILE A 250 -17.32 7.51 31.60
C ILE A 250 -17.18 6.02 31.96
N PRO A 251 -18.14 5.42 32.70
CA PRO A 251 -18.08 4.03 33.14
C PRO A 251 -18.36 3.07 31.97
N ILE A 252 -17.50 3.08 30.95
CA ILE A 252 -17.51 2.09 29.88
C ILE A 252 -16.61 0.92 30.25
N ASP A 253 -16.97 -0.26 29.76
CA ASP A 253 -16.09 -1.43 29.78
C ASP A 253 -15.28 -1.47 28.46
N PRO A 254 -13.95 -1.25 28.51
CA PRO A 254 -13.10 -1.34 27.32
C PRO A 254 -13.09 -2.73 26.69
N GLU A 255 -13.37 -3.79 27.45
CA GLU A 255 -13.46 -5.15 26.92
C GLU A 255 -14.68 -5.32 26.03
N ILE A 256 -15.86 -4.87 26.47
CA ILE A 256 -17.08 -4.87 25.64
C ILE A 256 -16.81 -4.10 24.35
N THR A 257 -16.22 -2.92 24.48
CA THR A 257 -15.90 -2.04 23.36
C THR A 257 -14.89 -2.68 22.39
N ALA A 258 -13.91 -3.44 22.89
CA ALA A 258 -12.96 -4.18 22.07
C ALA A 258 -13.63 -5.32 21.28
N HIS A 259 -14.45 -6.13 21.96
CA HIS A 259 -15.19 -7.24 21.35
C HIS A 259 -16.13 -6.75 20.26
N LEU A 260 -16.77 -5.61 20.48
CA LEU A 260 -17.65 -4.97 19.50
C LEU A 260 -16.93 -4.59 18.22
N LEU A 261 -15.69 -4.10 18.31
CA LEU A 261 -14.88 -3.83 17.12
C LEU A 261 -14.03 -5.02 16.62
N GLY A 262 -14.16 -6.20 17.23
CA GLY A 262 -13.55 -7.42 16.72
C GLY A 262 -12.14 -7.70 17.19
N TYR A 263 -11.68 -6.94 18.18
CA TYR A 263 -10.47 -7.25 18.92
C TYR A 263 -10.80 -8.29 19.99
N THR A 264 -9.82 -9.10 20.37
CA THR A 264 -10.02 -10.09 21.44
C THR A 264 -9.89 -9.50 22.85
N GLN A 265 -9.36 -8.28 22.98
CA GLN A 265 -9.12 -7.64 24.27
C GLN A 265 -9.05 -6.11 24.16
N GLY A 266 -9.34 -5.44 25.28
CA GLY A 266 -9.16 -4.00 25.47
C GLY A 266 -7.69 -3.55 25.46
N PRO A 267 -7.43 -2.28 25.78
CA PRO A 267 -6.06 -1.77 25.88
C PRO A 267 -5.34 -2.47 27.03
N LEU A 268 -4.20 -3.11 26.74
CA LEU A 268 -3.35 -3.76 27.75
C LEU A 268 -2.84 -2.79 28.83
N GLY A 269 -2.76 -1.50 28.48
CA GLY A 269 -2.51 -0.40 29.41
C GLY A 269 -2.85 0.92 28.76
N SER A 270 -3.44 1.85 29.53
CA SER A 270 -3.93 3.13 28.99
C SER A 270 -2.80 4.01 28.45
N ILE A 271 -1.65 4.08 29.14
CA ILE A 271 -0.49 4.85 28.67
C ILE A 271 0.11 4.19 27.42
N ALA A 272 0.27 2.87 27.43
CA ALA A 272 0.81 2.12 26.30
C ALA A 272 -0.06 2.30 25.04
N ALA A 273 -1.38 2.29 25.18
CA ALA A 273 -2.32 2.48 24.08
C ALA A 273 -2.13 3.83 23.34
N VAL A 274 -1.70 4.88 24.02
CA VAL A 274 -1.46 6.19 23.40
C VAL A 274 0.00 6.43 23.03
N ALA A 275 0.94 5.82 23.75
CA ALA A 275 2.38 6.02 23.61
C ALA A 275 3.06 5.04 22.65
N ASP A 276 2.46 3.88 22.35
CA ASP A 276 3.11 2.83 21.58
C ASP A 276 2.69 2.84 20.10
N ARG A 277 3.68 2.83 19.18
CA ARG A 277 3.50 2.61 17.73
C ARG A 277 4.36 1.46 17.21
N SER A 278 4.81 0.59 18.10
CA SER A 278 5.64 -0.58 17.78
C SER A 278 4.97 -1.49 16.75
N ALA A 279 3.64 -1.61 16.75
CA ALA A 279 2.90 -2.35 15.73
C ALA A 279 3.20 -1.86 14.30
N ALA A 280 3.11 -0.55 14.05
CA ALA A 280 3.41 0.03 12.74
C ALA A 280 4.90 -0.13 12.38
N SER A 281 5.79 0.04 13.37
CA SER A 281 7.23 -0.17 13.20
C SER A 281 7.57 -1.62 12.86
N LEU A 282 6.93 -2.60 13.51
CA LEU A 282 7.09 -4.02 13.22
C LEU A 282 6.69 -4.35 11.78
N VAL A 283 5.56 -3.81 11.29
CA VAL A 283 5.17 -3.96 9.87
C VAL A 283 6.23 -3.36 8.95
N LEU A 284 6.69 -2.14 9.23
CA LEU A 284 7.75 -1.49 8.46
C LEU A 284 9.04 -2.31 8.44
N GLY A 285 9.40 -2.95 9.56
CA GLY A 285 10.54 -3.85 9.65
C GLY A 285 10.42 -5.06 8.71
N GLN A 286 9.23 -5.67 8.63
CA GLN A 286 8.97 -6.79 7.73
C GLN A 286 8.99 -6.34 6.25
N LEU A 287 8.46 -5.16 5.95
CA LEU A 287 8.55 -4.57 4.62
C LEU A 287 10.00 -4.22 4.23
N ALA A 288 10.81 -3.76 5.18
CA ALA A 288 12.22 -3.49 4.97
C ALA A 288 13.02 -4.78 4.71
N GLU A 289 12.72 -5.87 5.43
CA GLU A 289 13.33 -7.19 5.21
C GLU A 289 12.99 -7.74 3.82
N LEU A 290 11.71 -7.67 3.41
CA LEU A 290 11.29 -8.04 2.06
C LEU A 290 11.93 -7.16 0.98
N SER A 291 11.98 -5.85 1.21
CA SER A 291 12.60 -4.92 0.26
C SER A 291 14.08 -5.22 0.09
N THR A 292 14.76 -5.63 1.17
CA THR A 292 16.14 -6.09 1.12
C THR A 292 16.27 -7.38 0.30
N LEU A 293 15.39 -8.37 0.51
CA LEU A 293 15.35 -9.59 -0.29
C LEU A 293 15.13 -9.28 -1.78
N TYR A 294 14.12 -8.46 -2.12
CA TYR A 294 13.79 -8.09 -3.48
C TYR A 294 14.86 -7.25 -4.17
N SER A 295 15.56 -6.39 -3.44
CA SER A 295 16.73 -5.68 -3.96
C SER A 295 17.85 -6.65 -4.36
N ARG A 296 18.09 -7.70 -3.57
CA ARG A 296 19.06 -8.76 -3.90
C ARG A 296 18.65 -9.56 -5.12
N VAL A 297 17.38 -9.98 -5.20
CA VAL A 297 16.84 -10.68 -6.38
C VAL A 297 16.97 -9.81 -7.64
N ALA A 298 16.63 -8.52 -7.54
CA ALA A 298 16.78 -7.60 -8.67
C ALA A 298 18.25 -7.43 -9.08
N ALA A 299 19.20 -7.46 -8.14
CA ALA A 299 20.62 -7.41 -8.43
C ALA A 299 21.10 -8.66 -9.17
N ASP A 300 20.69 -9.86 -8.73
CA ASP A 300 21.00 -11.12 -9.40
C ASP A 300 20.45 -11.13 -10.84
N LEU A 301 19.17 -10.80 -11.01
CA LEU A 301 18.50 -10.74 -12.32
C LEU A 301 19.14 -9.71 -13.25
N GLN A 302 19.55 -8.55 -12.73
CA GLN A 302 20.23 -7.54 -13.53
C GLN A 302 21.62 -8.02 -13.97
N PHE A 303 22.37 -8.65 -13.07
CA PHE A 303 23.67 -9.22 -13.39
C PHE A 303 23.55 -10.31 -14.47
N TRP A 304 22.62 -11.24 -14.30
CA TRP A 304 22.42 -12.36 -15.24
C TRP A 304 21.87 -11.94 -16.60
N SER A 305 21.11 -10.84 -16.67
CA SER A 305 20.61 -10.28 -17.94
C SER A 305 21.57 -9.31 -18.62
N SER A 306 22.71 -9.02 -18.01
CA SER A 306 23.74 -8.19 -18.64
C SER A 306 24.27 -8.86 -19.91
N GLY A 307 24.63 -8.07 -20.92
CA GLY A 307 25.15 -8.60 -22.19
C GLY A 307 26.44 -9.41 -22.05
N ALA A 308 27.20 -9.22 -20.97
CA ALA A 308 28.42 -9.98 -20.70
C ALA A 308 28.14 -11.37 -20.09
N VAL A 309 27.01 -11.55 -19.41
CA VAL A 309 26.65 -12.80 -18.73
C VAL A 309 25.62 -13.60 -19.54
N GLY A 310 24.55 -12.94 -20.00
CA GLY A 310 23.57 -13.51 -20.93
C GLY A 310 22.79 -14.73 -20.41
N LEU A 311 22.75 -14.98 -19.10
CA LEU A 311 22.10 -16.15 -18.51
C LEU A 311 20.58 -16.04 -18.41
N VAL A 312 20.05 -14.81 -18.36
CA VAL A 312 18.61 -14.54 -18.32
C VAL A 312 18.26 -13.53 -19.40
N TYR A 313 17.21 -13.83 -20.15
CA TYR A 313 16.64 -12.90 -21.13
C TYR A 313 15.27 -12.42 -20.68
N PHE A 314 14.96 -11.16 -20.96
CA PHE A 314 13.66 -10.55 -20.65
C PHE A 314 12.93 -10.13 -21.94
N PRO A 315 11.59 -10.24 -21.97
CA PRO A 315 10.78 -9.73 -23.08
C PRO A 315 10.86 -8.20 -23.19
N ASP A 316 10.52 -7.67 -24.37
CA ASP A 316 10.69 -6.26 -24.73
C ASP A 316 9.96 -5.29 -23.79
N ASN A 317 8.83 -5.70 -23.22
CA ASN A 317 8.06 -4.88 -22.29
C ASN A 317 8.71 -4.71 -20.90
N LEU A 318 9.79 -5.44 -20.61
CA LEU A 318 10.53 -5.37 -19.34
C LEU A 318 11.94 -4.78 -19.51
N VAL A 319 12.31 -4.37 -20.72
CA VAL A 319 13.62 -3.77 -21.00
C VAL A 319 13.48 -2.49 -21.81
N GLY A 320 14.37 -1.53 -21.55
CA GLY A 320 14.54 -0.35 -22.38
C GLY A 320 15.59 -0.60 -23.45
N GLN A 321 15.26 -0.32 -24.70
CA GLN A 321 16.23 -0.32 -25.81
C GLN A 321 16.83 1.06 -26.01
N SER A 322 18.12 1.11 -26.36
CA SER A 322 18.75 2.35 -26.78
C SER A 322 18.33 2.71 -28.20
N SER A 323 18.06 3.99 -28.44
CA SER A 323 17.79 4.52 -29.79
C SER A 323 19.00 4.46 -30.73
N ILE A 324 20.23 4.42 -30.20
CA ILE A 324 21.49 4.40 -30.99
C ILE A 324 22.03 2.98 -31.12
N MET A 325 21.85 2.14 -30.09
CA MET A 325 22.35 0.75 -30.07
C MET A 325 21.17 -0.21 -29.90
N PRO A 326 20.56 -0.70 -31.01
CA PRO A 326 19.36 -1.54 -30.96
C PRO A 326 19.54 -2.86 -30.19
N GLN A 327 20.77 -3.38 -30.15
CA GLN A 327 21.14 -4.58 -29.38
C GLN A 327 21.27 -4.32 -27.87
N LYS A 328 21.43 -3.06 -27.44
CA LYS A 328 21.60 -2.70 -26.03
C LYS A 328 20.23 -2.68 -25.34
N ARG A 329 19.93 -3.79 -24.64
CA ARG A 329 18.73 -4.00 -23.84
C ARG A 329 19.07 -3.79 -22.36
N ASN A 330 18.39 -2.87 -21.70
CA ASN A 330 18.63 -2.54 -20.29
C ASN A 330 17.40 -2.90 -19.46
N ALA A 331 17.55 -3.79 -18.48
CA ALA A 331 16.48 -4.10 -17.51
C ALA A 331 16.35 -2.98 -16.45
N PHE A 332 16.10 -1.74 -16.89
CA PHE A 332 16.11 -0.54 -16.05
C PHE A 332 15.03 -0.57 -14.94
N VAL A 333 13.98 -1.38 -15.10
CA VAL A 333 12.96 -1.55 -14.06
C VAL A 333 13.55 -2.26 -12.83
N LEU A 334 14.53 -3.15 -12.99
CA LEU A 334 15.28 -3.75 -11.87
C LEU A 334 16.11 -2.72 -11.11
N GLU A 335 16.64 -1.70 -11.79
CA GLU A 335 17.32 -0.57 -11.15
C GLU A 335 16.35 0.25 -10.29
N ASN A 336 15.15 0.50 -10.83
CA ASN A 336 14.08 1.20 -10.12
C ASN A 336 13.61 0.41 -8.89
N ILE A 337 13.46 -0.91 -9.01
CA ILE A 337 13.15 -1.78 -7.87
C ILE A 337 14.18 -1.58 -6.75
N LYS A 338 15.47 -1.73 -7.06
CA LYS A 338 16.54 -1.57 -6.07
C LYS A 338 16.54 -0.18 -5.43
N ALA A 339 16.36 0.87 -6.22
CA ALA A 339 16.32 2.25 -5.74
C ALA A 339 15.11 2.49 -4.83
N ARG A 340 13.92 1.99 -5.20
CA ARG A 340 12.69 2.13 -4.42
C ARG A 340 12.71 1.32 -3.13
N CYS A 341 13.45 0.21 -3.07
CA CYS A 341 13.62 -0.53 -1.82
C CYS A 341 14.26 0.35 -0.73
N ALA A 342 15.11 1.31 -1.09
CA ALA A 342 15.79 2.19 -0.14
C ALA A 342 14.80 3.05 0.66
N SER A 343 13.75 3.59 0.04
CA SER A 343 12.77 4.42 0.75
C SER A 343 11.95 3.64 1.77
N ILE A 344 11.67 2.36 1.51
CA ILE A 344 10.93 1.50 2.44
C ILE A 344 11.81 1.16 3.66
N ILE A 345 13.08 0.83 3.41
CA ILE A 345 14.07 0.60 4.47
C ILE A 345 14.25 1.87 5.33
N ALA A 346 14.33 3.03 4.68
CA ALA A 346 14.43 4.32 5.36
C ALA A 346 13.21 4.61 6.23
N ALA A 347 11.98 4.32 5.77
CA ALA A 347 10.77 4.54 6.56
C ALA A 347 10.75 3.72 7.86
N HIS A 348 11.26 2.50 7.85
CA HIS A 348 11.42 1.71 9.08
C HIS A 348 12.42 2.37 10.05
N MET A 349 13.56 2.84 9.53
CA MET A 349 14.56 3.53 10.35
C MET A 349 14.02 4.85 10.90
N GLU A 350 13.34 5.65 10.07
CA GLU A 350 12.68 6.89 10.46
C GLU A 350 11.69 6.63 11.60
N SER A 351 10.85 5.60 11.48
CA SER A 351 9.91 5.21 12.54
C SER A 351 10.61 4.98 13.88
N LEU A 352 11.67 4.17 13.90
CA LEU A 352 12.42 3.87 15.12
C LEU A 352 13.14 5.10 15.69
N VAL A 353 13.75 5.92 14.83
CA VAL A 353 14.52 7.10 15.25
C VAL A 353 13.61 8.21 15.75
N SER A 354 12.44 8.38 15.15
CA SER A 354 11.43 9.35 15.62
C SER A 354 10.91 8.98 17.01
N MET A 355 10.71 7.69 17.31
CA MET A 355 10.32 7.27 18.66
C MET A 355 11.48 7.32 19.67
N LYS A 356 12.74 7.33 19.20
CA LYS A 356 13.92 7.29 20.08
C LYS A 356 13.96 8.53 20.98
N SER A 357 14.02 8.29 22.28
CA SER A 357 14.13 9.34 23.31
C SER A 357 12.88 10.21 23.49
N ALA A 358 11.76 9.87 22.85
CA ALA A 358 10.48 10.48 23.18
C ALA A 358 10.05 10.08 24.60
N PRO A 359 9.45 10.98 25.39
CA PRO A 359 8.73 10.62 26.61
C PRO A 359 7.71 9.51 26.33
N TYR A 360 7.56 8.55 27.25
CA TYR A 360 6.65 7.41 27.08
C TYR A 360 5.19 7.80 27.36
N THR A 361 4.65 8.67 26.51
CA THR A 361 3.27 9.22 26.53
C THR A 361 2.84 9.55 25.09
N ASN A 362 1.69 10.22 24.91
CA ASN A 362 1.33 10.75 23.60
C ASN A 362 2.21 11.97 23.24
N THR A 363 3.02 11.83 22.20
CA THR A 363 3.89 12.90 21.69
C THR A 363 3.79 13.00 20.17
N ILE A 364 4.18 14.14 19.60
CA ILE A 364 4.15 14.33 18.14
C ILE A 364 5.18 13.42 17.47
N GLU A 365 6.33 13.24 18.11
CA GLU A 365 7.43 12.38 17.69
C GLU A 365 6.96 10.94 17.43
N VAL A 366 6.12 10.40 18.32
CA VAL A 366 5.60 9.03 18.19
C VAL A 366 4.31 8.97 17.38
N SER A 367 3.34 9.85 17.66
CA SER A 367 2.00 9.77 17.04
C SER A 367 1.94 10.27 15.60
N SER A 368 2.88 11.12 15.18
CA SER A 368 2.88 11.71 13.83
C SER A 368 4.17 11.38 13.07
N GLU A 369 5.34 11.73 13.62
CA GLU A 369 6.61 11.59 12.89
C GLU A 369 7.01 10.13 12.71
N ALA A 370 6.81 9.26 13.71
CA ALA A 370 7.17 7.85 13.60
C ALA A 370 6.30 7.03 12.62
N ILE A 371 5.17 7.57 12.19
CA ILE A 371 4.25 6.90 11.25
C ILE A 371 4.15 7.63 9.89
N SER A 372 4.85 8.75 9.73
CA SER A 372 4.79 9.64 8.55
C SER A 372 5.01 8.88 7.23
N GLY A 373 5.99 7.98 7.22
CA GLY A 373 6.40 7.19 6.06
C GLY A 373 5.61 5.90 5.85
N PHE A 374 4.67 5.55 6.76
CA PHE A 374 4.03 4.24 6.77
C PHE A 374 3.28 3.93 5.47
N SER A 375 2.32 4.79 5.09
CA SER A 375 1.50 4.58 3.89
C SER A 375 2.35 4.58 2.62
N ALA A 376 3.34 5.48 2.53
CA ALA A 376 4.25 5.56 1.40
C ALA A 376 5.12 4.29 1.27
N ALA A 377 5.57 3.72 2.39
CA ALA A 377 6.32 2.47 2.42
C ALA A 377 5.47 1.27 2.00
N VAL A 378 4.21 1.20 2.47
CA VAL A 378 3.25 0.16 2.07
C VAL A 378 2.98 0.23 0.56
N GLU A 379 2.70 1.42 0.02
CA GLU A 379 2.42 1.60 -1.41
C GLU A 379 3.67 1.36 -2.27
N GLY A 380 4.83 1.88 -1.84
CA GLY A 380 6.11 1.60 -2.47
C GLY A 380 6.39 0.11 -2.54
N TYR A 381 6.12 -0.62 -1.45
CA TYR A 381 6.26 -2.07 -1.41
C TYR A 381 5.31 -2.76 -2.40
N ARG A 382 4.05 -2.34 -2.50
CA ARG A 382 3.09 -2.90 -3.48
C ARG A 382 3.59 -2.78 -4.90
N GLY A 383 4.12 -1.61 -5.25
CA GLY A 383 4.73 -1.37 -6.55
C GLY A 383 5.92 -2.29 -6.79
N ILE A 384 6.86 -2.36 -5.84
CA ILE A 384 8.05 -3.21 -5.95
C ILE A 384 7.69 -4.68 -6.08
N ALA A 385 6.81 -5.20 -5.23
CA ALA A 385 6.39 -6.60 -5.26
C ALA A 385 5.78 -6.96 -6.63
N THR A 386 4.95 -6.07 -7.18
CA THR A 386 4.36 -6.25 -8.52
C THR A 386 5.43 -6.27 -9.61
N LEU A 387 6.38 -5.33 -9.57
CA LEU A 387 7.45 -5.27 -10.57
C LEU A 387 8.38 -6.48 -10.47
N VAL A 388 8.75 -6.92 -9.26
CA VAL A 388 9.55 -8.13 -9.06
C VAL A 388 8.82 -9.34 -9.60
N ASP A 389 7.52 -9.48 -9.30
CA ASP A 389 6.70 -10.57 -9.84
C ASP A 389 6.72 -10.59 -11.37
N TRP A 390 6.56 -9.43 -12.03
CA TRP A 390 6.63 -9.34 -13.49
C TRP A 390 8.00 -9.74 -14.05
N HIS A 391 9.08 -9.40 -13.36
CA HIS A 391 10.43 -9.80 -13.78
C HIS A 391 10.67 -11.29 -13.57
N LEU A 392 10.27 -11.85 -12.43
CA LEU A 392 10.35 -13.29 -12.20
C LEU A 392 9.52 -14.06 -13.24
N ASP A 393 8.35 -13.51 -13.61
CA ASP A 393 7.49 -14.09 -14.62
C ASP A 393 8.05 -13.96 -16.05
N GLY A 394 8.71 -12.85 -16.36
CA GLY A 394 9.31 -12.59 -17.67
C GLY A 394 10.73 -13.13 -17.84
N ALA A 395 11.36 -13.64 -16.78
CA ALA A 395 12.72 -14.18 -16.84
C ALA A 395 12.76 -15.47 -17.66
N VAL A 396 13.52 -15.46 -18.75
CA VAL A 396 13.75 -16.63 -19.62
C VAL A 396 15.21 -17.08 -19.50
N PRO A 397 15.49 -18.17 -18.74
CA PRO A 397 16.84 -18.72 -18.61
C PRO A 397 17.38 -19.19 -19.96
N GLN A 398 18.63 -18.84 -20.26
CA GLN A 398 19.34 -19.26 -21.48
C GLN A 398 20.06 -20.59 -21.22
N VAL A 399 19.37 -21.70 -21.50
CA VAL A 399 19.81 -23.06 -21.13
C VAL A 399 21.17 -23.43 -21.73
N ASP A 400 21.42 -23.08 -22.99
CA ASP A 400 22.67 -23.45 -23.67
C ASP A 400 23.87 -22.70 -23.08
N ILE A 401 23.71 -21.40 -22.81
CA ILE A 401 24.72 -20.57 -22.14
C ILE A 401 24.95 -21.09 -20.72
N ALA A 402 23.89 -21.39 -19.98
CA ALA A 402 23.99 -21.95 -18.63
C ALA A 402 24.76 -23.27 -18.61
N ARG A 403 24.45 -24.20 -19.52
CA ARG A 403 25.19 -25.48 -19.69
C ARG A 403 26.65 -25.25 -20.01
N GLN A 404 26.96 -24.33 -20.90
CA GLN A 404 28.35 -24.02 -21.25
C GLN A 404 29.13 -23.51 -20.03
N VAL A 405 28.57 -22.54 -19.30
CA VAL A 405 29.18 -22.00 -18.08
C VAL A 405 29.43 -23.10 -17.04
N MET A 406 28.49 -24.03 -16.86
CA MET A 406 28.66 -25.16 -15.94
C MET A 406 29.74 -26.13 -16.41
N ARG A 407 29.82 -26.44 -17.71
CA ARG A 407 30.89 -27.27 -18.30
C ARG A 407 32.27 -26.67 -18.08
N ASP A 408 32.40 -25.38 -18.33
CA ASP A 408 33.67 -24.66 -18.15
C ASP A 408 34.11 -24.68 -16.68
N GLY A 409 33.16 -24.56 -15.75
CA GLY A 409 33.43 -24.68 -14.30
C GLY A 409 33.90 -26.09 -13.89
N VAL A 410 33.29 -27.14 -14.42
CA VAL A 410 33.71 -28.54 -14.16
C VAL A 410 35.10 -28.81 -14.74
N ALA A 411 35.32 -28.41 -16.00
CA ALA A 411 36.62 -28.55 -16.66
C ALA A 411 37.73 -27.80 -15.89
N PHE A 412 37.45 -26.61 -15.36
CA PHE A 412 38.39 -25.88 -14.51
C PHE A 412 38.73 -26.65 -13.22
N ARG A 413 37.72 -27.24 -12.55
CA ARG A 413 37.95 -28.05 -11.34
C ARG A 413 38.82 -29.26 -11.62
N GLU A 414 38.59 -29.95 -12.72
CA GLU A 414 39.38 -31.11 -13.15
C GLU A 414 40.83 -30.72 -13.46
N ALA A 415 41.03 -29.64 -14.21
CA ALA A 415 42.36 -29.09 -14.50
C ALA A 415 43.08 -28.66 -13.21
N TYR A 416 42.40 -27.96 -12.31
CA TYR A 416 42.93 -27.57 -11.01
C TYR A 416 43.35 -28.79 -10.18
N ASN A 417 42.50 -29.83 -10.11
CA ASN A 417 42.83 -31.06 -9.40
C ASN A 417 44.02 -31.80 -10.01
N SER A 418 44.15 -31.80 -11.33
CA SER A 418 45.31 -32.37 -12.03
C SER A 418 46.60 -31.63 -11.67
N VAL A 419 46.59 -30.30 -11.70
CA VAL A 419 47.75 -29.46 -11.30
C VAL A 419 48.05 -29.63 -9.81
N ARG A 420 47.03 -29.63 -8.95
CA ARG A 420 47.17 -29.84 -7.50
C ARG A 420 47.88 -31.16 -7.18
N THR A 421 47.46 -32.24 -7.85
CA THR A 421 48.07 -33.57 -7.71
C THR A 421 49.53 -33.56 -8.21
N LYS A 422 49.80 -32.96 -9.37
CA LYS A 422 51.17 -32.82 -9.90
C LYS A 422 52.09 -32.00 -9.01
N MET A 423 51.56 -30.97 -8.36
CA MET A 423 52.32 -30.07 -7.47
C MET A 423 52.37 -30.54 -6.02
N GLN A 424 51.81 -31.71 -5.69
CA GLN A 424 51.75 -32.25 -4.32
C GLN A 424 51.22 -31.25 -3.29
N MET A 425 50.30 -30.36 -3.70
CA MET A 425 49.76 -29.35 -2.78
C MET A 425 48.87 -30.04 -1.73
N PRO A 426 48.99 -29.67 -0.44
CA PRO A 426 48.18 -30.27 0.61
C PRO A 426 46.68 -30.08 0.32
N SER A 427 45.88 -31.12 0.56
CA SER A 427 44.43 -31.02 0.41
C SER A 427 43.90 -29.94 1.35
N ALA A 428 43.10 -29.00 0.85
CA ALA A 428 42.33 -28.11 1.71
C ALA A 428 41.52 -28.98 2.66
N SER A 429 41.82 -28.89 3.95
CA SER A 429 41.31 -29.76 5.00
C SER A 429 39.80 -29.58 5.19
N ARG A 430 39.02 -30.50 4.61
CA ARG A 430 37.91 -31.22 5.25
C ARG A 430 37.40 -32.26 4.27
N SER A 431 37.25 -33.48 4.77
CA SER A 431 36.65 -34.64 4.11
C SER A 431 35.27 -34.30 3.54
N VAL A 432 35.22 -33.79 2.31
CA VAL A 432 34.03 -33.90 1.47
C VAL A 432 34.24 -35.21 0.75
N GLY A 433 33.50 -36.24 1.19
CA GLY A 433 33.64 -37.62 0.71
C GLY A 433 33.71 -37.70 -0.81
N GLU A 434 34.50 -38.65 -1.29
CA GLU A 434 34.80 -38.96 -2.70
C GLU A 434 33.58 -39.44 -3.52
N SER A 435 32.35 -39.05 -3.16
CA SER A 435 31.11 -39.61 -3.71
C SER A 435 30.27 -38.66 -4.56
N SER A 436 30.80 -37.52 -5.02
CA SER A 436 30.14 -36.77 -6.11
C SER A 436 30.78 -37.18 -7.44
N GLN A 437 30.26 -38.25 -8.05
CA GLN A 437 30.58 -38.62 -9.43
C GLN A 437 30.49 -37.38 -10.33
N ALA A 438 31.45 -37.22 -11.25
CA ALA A 438 31.39 -36.20 -12.28
C ALA A 438 30.09 -36.40 -13.06
N VAL A 439 29.14 -35.48 -12.89
CA VAL A 439 27.87 -35.51 -13.62
C VAL A 439 28.20 -35.15 -15.06
N GLU A 440 27.91 -36.07 -15.98
CA GLU A 440 28.16 -35.88 -17.41
C GLU A 440 27.44 -34.61 -17.92
N PRO A 441 27.99 -33.88 -18.89
CA PRO A 441 27.40 -32.61 -19.34
C PRO A 441 26.00 -32.68 -19.97
N ALA A 442 25.53 -33.90 -20.27
CA ALA A 442 24.17 -34.21 -20.70
C ALA A 442 23.22 -34.49 -19.51
N GLU A 443 23.76 -34.76 -18.32
CA GLU A 443 23.05 -35.12 -17.09
C GLU A 443 22.83 -33.94 -16.13
N PHE A 444 23.17 -32.70 -16.50
CA PHE A 444 22.88 -31.50 -15.68
C PHE A 444 21.38 -31.19 -15.49
N GLY A 445 20.48 -32.15 -15.74
CA GLY A 445 19.07 -32.10 -15.36
C GLY A 445 18.85 -32.58 -13.93
N ALA A 446 17.83 -32.03 -13.27
CA ALA A 446 17.17 -32.50 -12.03
C ALA A 446 18.01 -33.31 -11.02
N GLY A 447 19.25 -32.89 -10.72
CA GLY A 447 20.10 -33.51 -9.69
C GLY A 447 19.56 -33.31 -8.26
N PRO A 448 20.42 -33.36 -7.22
CA PRO A 448 20.01 -33.14 -5.82
C PRO A 448 19.18 -31.86 -5.60
N SER A 449 19.38 -30.85 -6.45
CA SER A 449 18.64 -29.59 -6.50
C SER A 449 17.15 -29.76 -6.83
N ALA A 450 16.73 -30.71 -7.67
CA ALA A 450 15.31 -30.95 -7.97
C ALA A 450 14.59 -31.70 -6.84
N VAL A 451 15.30 -32.59 -6.13
CA VAL A 451 14.78 -33.22 -4.90
C VAL A 451 14.62 -32.17 -3.80
N GLN A 452 15.60 -31.27 -3.64
CA GLN A 452 15.49 -30.11 -2.75
C GLN A 452 14.34 -29.18 -3.15
N THR A 453 14.18 -28.90 -4.45
CA THR A 453 13.08 -28.07 -4.97
C THR A 453 11.72 -28.67 -4.62
N ARG A 454 11.52 -29.98 -4.81
CA ARG A 454 10.28 -30.67 -4.40
C ARG A 454 10.01 -30.58 -2.89
N ARG A 455 11.04 -30.78 -2.06
CA ARG A 455 10.92 -30.61 -0.59
C ARG A 455 10.57 -29.18 -0.20
N ILE A 456 11.16 -28.20 -0.90
CA ILE A 456 10.87 -26.78 -0.71
C ILE A 456 9.41 -26.47 -1.11
N CYS A 457 8.93 -26.99 -2.24
CA CYS A 457 7.54 -26.82 -2.67
C CYS A 457 6.55 -27.33 -1.61
N ASN A 458 6.80 -28.51 -1.01
CA ASN A 458 5.95 -29.03 0.06
C ASN A 458 5.93 -28.10 1.27
N ARG A 459 7.09 -27.60 1.70
CA ARG A 459 7.19 -26.62 2.80
C ARG A 459 6.48 -25.31 2.48
N LEU A 460 6.55 -24.82 1.25
CA LEU A 460 5.81 -23.63 0.82
C LEU A 460 4.30 -23.84 0.93
N GLY A 461 3.80 -25.03 0.59
CA GLY A 461 2.41 -25.42 0.79
C GLY A 461 1.99 -25.36 2.26
N GLU A 462 2.79 -25.94 3.16
CA GLU A 462 2.55 -25.88 4.61
C GLU A 462 2.52 -24.42 5.13
N TYR A 463 3.42 -23.56 4.62
CA TYR A 463 3.43 -22.15 5.00
C TYR A 463 2.19 -21.41 4.48
N ARG A 464 1.77 -21.68 3.24
CA ARG A 464 0.55 -21.10 2.68
C ARG A 464 -0.65 -21.51 3.51
N GLU A 465 -0.81 -22.79 3.85
CA GLU A 465 -1.94 -23.26 4.67
C GLU A 465 -1.99 -22.58 6.04
N LYS A 466 -0.84 -22.35 6.68
CA LYS A 466 -0.77 -21.58 7.92
C LYS A 466 -1.20 -20.13 7.72
N LEU A 467 -0.75 -19.48 6.64
CA LEU A 467 -1.16 -18.11 6.31
C LEU A 467 -2.66 -18.02 6.00
N SER A 468 -3.20 -18.95 5.20
CA SER A 468 -4.63 -19.04 4.91
C SER A 468 -5.46 -19.26 6.17
N SER A 469 -5.01 -20.14 7.08
CA SER A 469 -5.67 -20.36 8.37
C SER A 469 -5.66 -19.11 9.25
N THR A 470 -4.54 -18.38 9.32
CA THR A 470 -4.49 -17.09 10.02
C THR A 470 -5.44 -16.08 9.38
N LEU A 471 -5.46 -16.00 8.05
CA LEU A 471 -6.34 -15.10 7.32
C LEU A 471 -7.83 -15.39 7.59
N GLU A 472 -8.24 -16.66 7.54
CA GLU A 472 -9.61 -17.08 7.87
C GLU A 472 -9.99 -16.72 9.30
N LYS A 473 -9.08 -16.88 10.26
CA LYS A 473 -9.30 -16.48 11.66
C LYS A 473 -9.49 -14.97 11.78
N VAL A 474 -8.66 -14.18 11.10
CA VAL A 474 -8.77 -12.71 11.14
C VAL A 474 -10.08 -12.27 10.49
N ARG A 475 -10.40 -12.76 9.29
CA ARG A 475 -11.68 -12.48 8.61
C ARG A 475 -12.88 -12.89 9.46
N GLY A 476 -12.86 -14.09 10.03
CA GLY A 476 -13.94 -14.57 10.89
C GLY A 476 -14.16 -13.70 12.12
N ARG A 477 -13.11 -13.10 12.71
CA ARG A 477 -13.27 -12.10 13.78
C ARG A 477 -13.89 -10.81 13.29
N VAL A 478 -13.45 -10.29 12.14
CA VAL A 478 -14.01 -9.08 11.52
C VAL A 478 -15.50 -9.27 11.19
N ASP A 479 -15.86 -10.41 10.61
CA ASP A 479 -17.26 -10.72 10.25
C ASP A 479 -18.12 -10.89 11.50
N LYS A 480 -17.62 -11.61 12.52
CA LYS A 480 -18.30 -11.79 13.81
C LYS A 480 -18.48 -10.45 14.54
N SER A 481 -17.47 -9.59 14.48
CA SER A 481 -17.49 -8.23 15.01
C SER A 481 -18.56 -7.39 14.34
N ALA A 482 -18.59 -7.33 13.01
CA ALA A 482 -19.62 -6.63 12.25
C ALA A 482 -21.02 -7.14 12.60
N ALA A 483 -21.19 -8.46 12.73
CA ALA A 483 -22.46 -9.07 13.12
C ALA A 483 -22.87 -8.72 14.57
N ASN A 484 -21.93 -8.77 15.52
CA ASN A 484 -22.17 -8.38 16.91
C ASN A 484 -22.54 -6.90 17.02
N LEU A 485 -21.81 -6.02 16.32
CA LEU A 485 -22.09 -4.59 16.29
C LEU A 485 -23.49 -4.31 15.74
N ARG A 486 -23.86 -4.96 14.65
CA ARG A 486 -25.22 -4.86 14.08
C ARG A 486 -26.26 -5.30 15.10
N LYS A 487 -26.07 -6.45 15.75
CA LYS A 487 -27.01 -6.98 16.74
C LYS A 487 -27.18 -6.05 17.94
N GLU A 488 -26.09 -5.53 18.49
CA GLU A 488 -26.13 -4.66 19.66
C GLU A 488 -26.74 -3.28 19.33
N VAL A 489 -26.46 -2.76 18.13
CA VAL A 489 -27.14 -1.57 17.60
C VAL A 489 -28.64 -1.83 17.43
N GLU A 490 -29.04 -2.99 16.89
CA GLU A 490 -30.46 -3.37 16.79
C GLU A 490 -31.14 -3.53 18.16
N GLU A 491 -30.43 -4.01 19.19
CA GLU A 491 -30.94 -4.09 20.57
C GLU A 491 -31.05 -2.71 21.22
N LEU A 492 -30.12 -1.78 20.97
CA LEU A 492 -30.17 -0.40 21.49
C LEU A 492 -31.22 0.47 20.80
N LEU A 493 -31.58 0.16 19.55
CA LEU A 493 -32.63 0.86 18.80
C LEU A 493 -34.04 0.35 19.14
N ARG A 494 -34.18 -0.75 19.87
CA ARG A 494 -35.45 -1.29 20.38
C ARG A 494 -35.69 -0.84 21.81
#